data_AF-A0A7Y8F639-F1
#
_entry.id   AF-A0A7Y8F639-F1
#
_cell.length_a   1.000
_cell.length_b   1.000
_cell.length_c   1.000
_cell.angle_alpha   90.00
_cell.angle_beta   90.00
_cell.angle_gamma   90.00
#
_symmetry.space_group_name_H-M   'P 1'
#
loop_
_entity.id
_entity.type
_entity.pdbx_description
1 polymer ?
#
loop_
_entity_poly.entity_id
_entity_poly.type
_entity_poly.pdbx_seq_one_letter_code
_entity_poly.pdbx_strand_id
1 'polypeptide(L)' 'MTLAQHRAALGLSLEQCAVALGLSPSSKGWLSEIENGKRDASLRLALRIERWSGGAVSAASVCAELRAANDTPSRSEAA' A
#
# COMPACT_ATOMS: atom_id res chain seq x y z
N MET A 1 -4.54 -8.64 5.67
CA MET A 1 -3.85 -8.85 4.38
C MET A 1 -3.41 -7.48 3.88
N THR A 2 -2.21 -7.36 3.33
CA THR A 2 -1.71 -6.10 2.74
C THR A 2 -2.08 -5.99 1.26
N LEU A 3 -1.95 -4.79 0.67
CA LEU A 3 -2.15 -4.60 -0.77
C LEU A 3 -1.20 -5.50 -1.59
N ALA A 4 0.07 -5.60 -1.20
CA ALA A 4 1.06 -6.43 -1.88
C ALA A 4 0.66 -7.91 -1.89
N GLN A 5 0.19 -8.43 -0.76
CA GLN A 5 -0.28 -9.82 -0.63
C GLN A 5 -1.50 -10.07 -1.52
N HIS A 6 -2.47 -9.15 -1.51
CA HIS A 6 -3.68 -9.29 -2.34
C HIS A 6 -3.35 -9.25 -3.84
N ARG A 7 -2.52 -8.29 -4.26
CA ARG A 7 -2.03 -8.18 -5.65
C ARG A 7 -1.32 -9.44 -6.10
N ALA A 8 -0.43 -9.99 -5.26
CA ALA A 8 0.30 -11.22 -5.55
C ALA A 8 -0.64 -12.43 -5.67
N ALA A 9 -1.66 -12.53 -4.80
CA ALA A 9 -2.67 -13.59 -4.88
C ALA A 9 -3.49 -13.55 -6.17
N LEU A 10 -3.69 -12.37 -6.76
CA LEU A 10 -4.34 -12.19 -8.06
C LEU A 10 -3.39 -12.36 -9.25
N GLY A 11 -2.08 -12.58 -9.02
CA GLY A 11 -1.07 -12.70 -10.08
C GLY A 11 -0.80 -11.40 -10.85
N LEU A 12 -1.13 -10.24 -10.27
CA LEU A 12 -1.02 -8.95 -10.95
C LEU A 12 0.37 -8.31 -10.79
N SER A 13 0.88 -7.72 -11.86
CA SER A 13 2.01 -6.79 -11.80
C SER A 13 1.61 -5.47 -11.13
N LEU A 14 2.58 -4.67 -10.69
CA LEU A 14 2.32 -3.33 -10.14
C LEU A 14 1.63 -2.41 -11.15
N GLU A 15 1.98 -2.52 -12.44
CA GLU A 15 1.34 -1.75 -13.51
C GLU A 15 -0.12 -2.14 -13.68
N GLN A 16 -0.40 -3.44 -13.72
CA GLN A 16 -1.77 -3.95 -13.83
C GLN A 16 -2.61 -3.57 -12.61
N CYS A 17 -2.02 -3.62 -11.42
CA CYS A 17 -2.68 -3.17 -10.19
C CYS A 17 -2.99 -1.68 -10.23
N ALA A 18 -2.05 -0.84 -10.68
CA ALA A 18 -2.28 0.59 -10.84
C ALA A 18 -3.46 0.87 -11.79
N VAL A 19 -3.50 0.19 -12.94
CA VAL A 19 -4.62 0.28 -13.90
C VAL A 19 -5.93 -0.20 -13.28
N ALA A 20 -5.92 -1.32 -12.54
CA ALA A 20 -7.11 -1.85 -11.87
C ALA A 20 -7.66 -0.88 -10.81
N LEU A 21 -6.80 -0.08 -10.18
CA LEU A 21 -7.16 0.99 -9.25
C LEU A 21 -7.52 2.33 -9.94
N GLY A 22 -7.63 2.33 -11.28
CA GLY A 22 -7.94 3.52 -12.07
C GLY A 22 -6.84 4.58 -12.04
N LEU A 23 -5.58 4.15 -11.90
CA LEU A 23 -4.39 4.99 -11.96
C LEU A 23 -3.66 4.80 -13.30
N SER A 24 -2.74 5.71 -13.60
CA SER A 24 -1.85 5.55 -14.75
C SER A 24 -0.89 4.36 -14.54
N PRO A 25 -0.55 3.58 -15.58
CA PRO A 25 0.48 2.53 -15.48
C PRO A 25 1.83 3.05 -14.96
N SER A 26 2.17 4.32 -15.26
CA SER A 26 3.39 4.96 -14.77
C SER A 26 3.41 5.15 -13.24
N SER A 27 2.28 5.00 -12.56
CA SER A 27 2.18 5.06 -11.09
C SER A 27 2.66 3.78 -10.39
N LYS A 28 3.19 2.79 -11.10
CA LYS A 28 3.71 1.53 -10.51
C LYS A 28 4.75 1.73 -9.40
N GLY A 29 5.65 2.71 -9.56
CA GLY A 29 6.69 3.01 -8.58
C GLY A 29 6.11 3.63 -7.31
N TRP A 30 5.19 4.57 -7.49
CA TRP A 30 4.41 5.16 -6.39
C TRP A 30 3.58 4.11 -5.64
N LEU A 31 2.94 3.18 -6.36
CA LEU A 31 2.18 2.10 -5.75
C LEU A 31 3.10 1.11 -5.00
N SER A 32 4.30 0.86 -5.51
CA SER A 32 5.32 0.07 -4.83
C SER A 32 5.78 0.73 -3.52
N GLU A 33 5.95 2.05 -3.50
CA GLU A 33 6.28 2.77 -2.27
C GLU A 33 5.18 2.62 -1.21
N ILE A 34 3.91 2.65 -1.62
CA ILE A 34 2.77 2.39 -0.74
C ILE A 34 2.81 0.93 -0.23
N GLU A 35 2.96 -0.05 -1.12
CA GLU A 35 3.01 -1.47 -0.74
C GLU A 35 4.14 -1.83 0.22
N ASN A 36 5.22 -1.05 0.22
CA ASN A 36 6.38 -1.23 1.10
C ASN A 36 6.35 -0.31 2.33
N GLY A 37 5.24 0.42 2.57
CA GLY A 37 5.11 1.37 3.67
C GLY A 37 6.05 2.57 3.60
N LYS A 38 6.67 2.84 2.43
CA LYS A 38 7.58 3.97 2.20
C LYS A 38 6.86 5.26 1.87
N ARG A 39 5.57 5.18 1.53
CA ARG A 39 4.73 6.34 1.21
C ARG A 39 3.31 6.14 1.69
N ASP A 40 2.73 7.21 2.20
CA ASP A 40 1.33 7.29 2.59
C ASP A 40 0.39 7.14 1.40
N ALA A 41 -0.60 6.26 1.54
CA ALA A 41 -1.79 6.32 0.71
C ALA A 41 -2.74 7.40 1.22
N SER A 42 -3.21 8.27 0.32
CA SER A 42 -4.34 9.14 0.64
C SER A 42 -5.58 8.31 1.03
N LEU A 43 -6.43 8.84 1.93
CA LEU A 43 -7.69 8.18 2.33
C LEU A 43 -8.55 7.78 1.11
N ARG A 44 -8.59 8.64 0.08
CA ARG A 44 -9.31 8.37 -1.17
C ARG A 44 -8.79 7.12 -1.88
N LEU A 45 -7.47 6.94 -1.92
CA LEU A 45 -6.87 5.74 -2.50
C LEU A 45 -7.15 4.52 -1.62
N ALA A 46 -6.99 4.64 -0.30
CA ALA A 46 -7.21 3.55 0.63
C ALA A 46 -8.64 2.98 0.52
N LEU A 47 -9.65 3.86 0.50
CA LEU A 47 -11.05 3.47 0.28
C LEU A 47 -11.28 2.82 -1.10
N ARG A 48 -10.54 3.27 -2.12
CA ARG A 48 -10.61 2.67 -3.45
C ARG A 48 -10.04 1.26 -3.47
N ILE A 49 -8.90 1.05 -2.82
CA ILE A 49 -8.27 -0.27 -2.67
C ILE A 49 -9.20 -1.22 -1.92
N GLU A 50 -9.82 -0.76 -0.84
CA GLU A 50 -10.78 -1.54 -0.07
C GLU A 50 -11.98 -1.97 -0.92
N ARG A 51 -12.54 -1.05 -1.70
CA ARG A 51 -13.64 -1.36 -2.62
C ARG A 51 -13.24 -2.32 -3.72
N TRP A 52 -12.07 -2.12 -4.34
CA TRP A 52 -11.55 -2.95 -5.42
C TRP A 52 -11.27 -4.38 -4.94
N SER A 53 -10.71 -4.54 -3.74
CA SER A 53 -10.41 -5.83 -3.13
C SER A 53 -11.62 -6.53 -2.51
N GLY A 54 -12.82 -5.92 -2.57
CA GLY A 54 -14.02 -6.45 -1.91
C GLY A 54 -13.89 -6.54 -0.39
N GLY A 55 -13.10 -5.66 0.23
CA GLY A 55 -12.84 -5.64 1.67
C GLY A 55 -11.68 -6.53 2.13
N ALA A 56 -11.02 -7.28 1.24
CA ALA A 56 -9.86 -8.09 1.63
C ALA A 56 -8.67 -7.26 2.12
N VAL A 57 -8.53 -6.03 1.61
CA VAL A 57 -7.54 -5.04 2.06
C VAL A 57 -8.28 -3.84 2.65
N SER A 58 -8.28 -3.70 3.98
CA SER A 58 -9.00 -2.59 4.63
C SER A 58 -8.31 -1.24 4.37
N ALA A 59 -9.08 -0.16 4.22
CA ALA A 59 -8.49 1.18 4.07
C ALA A 59 -7.65 1.55 5.30
N ALA A 60 -8.09 1.15 6.49
CA ALA A 60 -7.36 1.36 7.73
C ALA A 60 -5.96 0.73 7.69
N SER A 61 -5.81 -0.50 7.20
CA SER A 61 -4.48 -1.15 7.08
C SER A 61 -3.56 -0.44 6.09
N VAL A 62 -4.09 0.04 4.96
CA VAL A 62 -3.30 0.78 3.95
C VAL A 62 -2.81 2.12 4.53
N CYS A 63 -3.62 2.77 5.38
CA CYS A 63 -3.21 3.99 6.08
C CYS A 63 -2.32 3.71 7.31
N ALA A 64 -2.44 2.54 7.95
CA ALA A 64 -1.77 2.21 9.20
C ALA A 64 -0.33 1.70 9.04
N GLU A 65 0.09 1.28 7.85
CA GLU A 65 1.47 0.83 7.55
C GLU A 65 2.55 1.88 7.93
N LEU A 66 2.16 3.14 8.16
CA LEU A 66 3.04 4.23 8.61
C LEU A 66 3.30 4.29 10.11
N ARG A 67 2.32 3.94 10.96
CA ARG A 67 2.54 4.04 12.42
C ARG A 67 3.62 3.08 12.87
N ALA A 68 3.61 1.85 12.35
CA ALA A 68 4.64 0.86 12.65
C ALA A 68 6.02 1.21 12.07
N ALA A 69 6.09 1.88 10.92
CA ALA A 69 7.35 2.29 10.30
C ALA A 69 8.00 3.52 10.96
N ASN A 70 7.20 4.48 11.45
CA ASN A 70 7.68 5.66 12.19
C ASN A 70 7.94 5.39 13.68
N ASP A 71 7.26 4.41 14.30
CA ASP A 71 7.45 4.03 15.71
C ASP A 71 8.64 3.07 15.91
N THR A 72 9.43 2.78 14.87
CA THR A 72 10.71 2.07 15.07
C THR A 72 11.76 3.09 15.51
N PRO A 73 12.15 3.17 16.80
CA PRO A 73 13.24 4.05 17.20
C PRO A 73 14.49 3.61 16.44
N SER A 74 15.06 4.55 15.68
CA SER A 74 16.37 4.37 15.07
C SER A 74 17.34 3.93 16.18
N ARG A 75 17.94 2.74 16.06
CA ARG A 75 19.05 2.32 16.93
C ARG A 75 20.24 3.24 16.64
N SER A 76 20.23 4.44 17.22
CA SER A 76 21.38 5.34 17.23
C SER A 76 21.34 6.30 18.44
N GLU A 77 20.75 5.86 19.54
CA GLU A 77 20.93 6.49 20.86
C GLU A 77 21.21 5.39 21.88
N ALA A 78 22.34 4.70 21.72
CA ALA A 78 22.93 3.93 22.79
C ALA A 78 24.45 3.87 22.59
N ALA A 79 25.15 4.42 23.59
CA ALA A 79 26.60 4.48 23.82
C ALA A 79 27.32 5.71 23.26
#